data_AF-A0A2V9RJH6-F1
#
_entry.id   AF-A0A2V9RJH6-F1
#
_cell.length_a   1.000
_cell.length_b   1.000
_cell.length_c   1.000
_cell.angle_alpha   90.00
_cell.angle_beta   90.00
_cell.angle_gamma   90.00
#
_symmetry.space_group_name_H-M   'P 1'
#
loop_
_entity.id
_entity.type
_entity.pdbx_description
1 polymer ?
#
loop_
_entity_poly.entity_id
_entity_poly.type
_entity_poly.pdbx_seq_one_letter_code
_entity_poly.pdbx_strand_id
1 'polypeptide(L)'
;MDRDFLFAIAMDEQREGSIPKVDLIEGISGDDPELAGAVYDIITTDRLKKRIEPPLADEELENLLMPYFERCILTDPKGEWTLTRYSAAWEAQGCMLKGWDNDGGSSKSFARWKKWMERLYRAGDEAIRRAIVDGILEHLFEKKGLRQFFADWKADSELKTAYEEAQLWADTQSKNAQPAR
;
A
#
# COMPACT_ATOMS: atom_id res chain seq x y z
N MET A 1 5.11 6.95 -23.96
CA MET A 1 6.06 6.96 -22.83
C MET A 1 7.49 6.62 -23.24
N ASP A 2 8.45 7.44 -22.79
CA ASP A 2 9.89 7.17 -22.82
C ASP A 2 10.31 6.50 -21.49
N ARG A 3 10.67 5.22 -21.54
CA ARG A 3 11.06 4.44 -20.34
C ARG A 3 12.38 4.91 -19.75
N ASP A 4 13.35 5.21 -20.61
CA ASP A 4 14.70 5.59 -20.18
C ASP A 4 14.66 6.94 -19.47
N PHE A 5 13.76 7.82 -19.89
CA PHE A 5 13.47 9.07 -19.20
C PHE A 5 13.00 8.85 -17.76
N LEU A 6 12.04 7.94 -17.52
CA LEU A 6 11.50 7.68 -16.18
C LEU A 6 12.52 7.05 -15.24
N PHE A 7 13.29 6.05 -15.70
CA PHE A 7 14.38 5.50 -14.91
C PHE A 7 15.43 6.55 -14.58
N ALA A 8 15.80 7.39 -15.55
CA ALA A 8 16.81 8.41 -15.32
C ALA A 8 16.33 9.53 -14.38
N ILE A 9 15.02 9.78 -14.26
CA ILE A 9 14.47 10.65 -13.22
C ILE A 9 14.54 9.97 -11.85
N ALA A 10 14.15 8.70 -11.76
CA ALA A 10 14.16 7.95 -10.52
C ALA A 10 15.59 7.78 -9.97
N MET A 11 16.59 7.63 -10.84
CA MET A 11 18.01 7.54 -10.48
C MET A 11 18.64 8.87 -10.07
N ASP A 12 18.19 9.99 -10.63
CA ASP A 12 18.73 11.33 -10.39
C ASP A 12 17.62 12.33 -10.07
N GLU A 13 17.27 12.41 -8.79
CA GLU A 13 16.29 13.37 -8.29
C GLU A 13 16.66 14.85 -8.55
N GLN A 14 17.95 15.14 -8.82
CA GLN A 14 18.44 16.48 -9.12
C GLN A 14 18.16 16.90 -10.55
N ARG A 15 17.87 15.94 -11.44
CA ARG A 15 17.61 16.22 -12.86
C ARG A 15 16.48 17.25 -13.00
N GLU A 16 16.70 18.29 -13.78
CA GLU A 16 15.69 19.32 -14.02
C GLU A 16 14.63 18.87 -15.03
N GLY A 17 13.47 19.54 -15.01
CA GLY A 17 12.38 19.33 -15.97
C GLY A 17 11.08 18.83 -15.33
N SER A 18 9.97 19.10 -16.01
CA SER A 18 8.65 18.58 -15.65
C SER A 18 8.52 17.11 -16.04
N ILE A 19 7.71 16.38 -15.28
CA ILE A 19 7.42 14.97 -15.49
C ILE A 19 5.97 14.88 -15.99
N PRO A 20 5.72 14.48 -17.24
CA PRO A 20 4.37 14.40 -17.76
C PRO A 20 3.55 13.35 -16.98
N LYS A 21 2.40 13.75 -16.41
CA LYS A 21 1.51 12.82 -15.67
C LYS A 21 1.14 11.59 -16.50
N VAL A 22 0.93 11.79 -17.81
CA VAL A 22 0.57 10.71 -18.74
C VAL A 22 1.63 9.61 -18.78
N ASP A 23 2.91 9.95 -18.74
CA ASP A 23 3.99 8.96 -18.77
C ASP A 23 4.02 8.13 -17.48
N LEU A 24 3.70 8.73 -16.34
CA LEU A 24 3.59 8.03 -15.06
C LEU A 24 2.39 7.06 -15.05
N ILE A 25 1.23 7.51 -15.55
CA ILE A 25 0.04 6.65 -15.63
C ILE A 25 0.31 5.46 -16.55
N GLU A 26 0.88 5.69 -17.72
CA GLU A 26 1.28 4.61 -18.65
C GLU A 26 2.31 3.68 -18.00
N GLY A 27 3.29 4.23 -17.28
CA GLY A 27 4.41 3.47 -16.72
C GLY A 27 4.00 2.55 -15.57
N ILE A 28 3.18 3.03 -14.64
CA ILE A 28 2.72 2.22 -13.50
C ILE A 28 1.62 1.23 -13.89
N SER A 29 0.86 1.52 -14.94
CA SER A 29 -0.21 0.65 -15.43
C SER A 29 0.29 -0.42 -16.41
N GLY A 30 1.46 -0.24 -17.01
CA GLY A 30 2.06 -1.19 -17.95
C GLY A 30 2.44 -2.53 -17.31
N ASP A 31 2.90 -3.47 -18.14
CA ASP A 31 3.25 -4.84 -17.73
C ASP A 31 4.66 -4.99 -17.16
N ASP A 32 5.48 -3.94 -17.22
CA ASP A 32 6.83 -3.99 -16.69
C ASP A 32 6.89 -3.62 -15.20
N PRO A 33 7.22 -4.58 -14.31
CA PRO A 33 7.28 -4.33 -12.88
C PRO A 33 8.41 -3.37 -12.48
N GLU A 34 9.56 -3.37 -13.16
CA GLU A 34 10.68 -2.45 -12.82
C GLU A 34 10.30 -1.01 -13.12
N LEU A 35 9.69 -0.77 -14.28
CA LEU A 35 9.20 0.55 -14.64
C LEU A 35 8.09 1.02 -13.68
N ALA A 36 7.16 0.14 -13.32
CA ALA A 36 6.12 0.46 -12.35
C ALA A 36 6.72 0.83 -10.98
N GLY A 37 7.79 0.14 -10.58
CA GLY A 37 8.57 0.46 -9.37
C GLY A 37 9.29 1.81 -9.44
N ALA A 38 9.92 2.13 -10.56
CA ALA A 38 10.54 3.44 -10.76
C ALA A 38 9.50 4.57 -10.74
N VAL A 39 8.33 4.34 -11.36
CA VAL A 39 7.22 5.30 -11.29
C VAL A 39 6.70 5.44 -9.86
N TYR A 40 6.56 4.34 -9.12
CA TYR A 40 6.19 4.36 -7.71
C TYR A 40 7.13 5.27 -6.90
N ASP A 41 8.44 5.11 -7.07
CA ASP A 41 9.43 5.93 -6.37
C ASP A 41 9.30 7.43 -6.71
N ILE A 42 9.08 7.76 -7.99
CA ILE A 42 8.82 9.14 -8.45
C ILE A 42 7.60 9.76 -7.76
N ILE A 43 6.49 9.03 -7.67
CA ILE A 43 5.23 9.56 -7.11
C ILE A 43 5.23 9.64 -5.59
N THR A 44 6.05 8.83 -4.91
CA THR A 44 6.20 8.86 -3.44
C THR A 44 7.29 9.81 -2.95
N THR A 45 8.23 10.19 -3.81
CA THR A 45 9.28 11.16 -3.47
C THR A 45 8.76 12.60 -3.58
N ASP A 46 8.61 13.29 -2.44
CA ASP A 46 8.02 14.64 -2.35
C ASP A 46 8.60 15.65 -3.33
N ARG A 47 9.92 15.58 -3.58
CA ARG A 47 10.60 16.46 -4.53
C ARG A 47 10.18 16.17 -5.97
N LEU A 48 10.12 14.90 -6.35
CA LEU A 48 9.77 14.45 -7.68
C LEU A 48 8.27 14.63 -7.95
N LYS A 49 7.43 14.33 -6.96
CA LYS A 49 5.98 14.54 -7.01
C LYS A 49 5.60 15.98 -7.37
N LYS A 50 6.34 16.98 -6.88
CA LYS A 50 6.12 18.40 -7.19
C LYS A 50 6.42 18.79 -8.64
N ARG A 51 7.09 17.93 -9.40
CA ARG A 51 7.45 18.16 -10.81
C ARG A 51 6.45 17.54 -11.78
N ILE A 52 5.45 16.82 -11.28
CA ILE A 52 4.45 16.13 -12.09
C ILE A 52 3.49 17.15 -12.68
N GLU A 53 3.35 17.15 -14.01
CA GLU A 53 2.51 18.09 -14.74
C GLU A 53 1.51 17.38 -15.68
N PRO A 54 0.20 17.64 -15.56
CA PRO A 54 -0.44 18.37 -14.48
C PRO A 54 -0.31 17.63 -13.13
N PRO A 55 -0.45 18.32 -11.97
CA PRO A 55 -0.32 17.69 -10.66
C PRO A 55 -1.24 16.48 -10.46
N LEU A 56 -0.74 15.51 -9.69
CA LEU A 56 -1.49 14.31 -9.31
C LEU A 56 -2.41 14.61 -8.12
N ALA A 57 -3.71 14.41 -8.26
CA ALA A 57 -4.66 14.51 -7.16
C ALA A 57 -4.53 13.29 -6.22
N ASP A 58 -4.91 13.45 -4.94
CA ASP A 58 -4.81 12.36 -3.97
C ASP A 58 -5.70 11.15 -4.32
N GLU A 59 -6.88 11.37 -4.90
CA GLU A 59 -7.74 10.28 -5.39
C GLU A 59 -7.12 9.55 -6.60
N GLU A 60 -6.38 10.26 -7.46
CA GLU A 60 -5.64 9.64 -8.57
C GLU A 60 -4.51 8.76 -8.03
N LEU A 61 -3.85 9.19 -6.94
CA LEU A 61 -2.78 8.42 -6.32
C LEU A 61 -3.25 7.05 -5.83
N GLU A 62 -4.40 6.99 -5.14
CA GLU A 62 -4.96 5.71 -4.68
C GLU A 62 -5.33 4.79 -5.85
N ASN A 63 -5.81 5.36 -6.96
CA ASN A 63 -6.16 4.62 -8.17
C ASN A 63 -4.94 4.06 -8.92
N LEU A 64 -3.78 4.69 -8.78
CA LEU A 64 -2.52 4.21 -9.36
C LEU A 64 -1.80 3.22 -8.44
N LEU A 65 -1.76 3.50 -7.14
CA LEU A 65 -0.99 2.72 -6.18
C LEU A 65 -1.63 1.39 -5.82
N MET A 66 -2.96 1.33 -5.64
CA MET A 66 -3.62 0.09 -5.21
C MET A 66 -3.42 -1.07 -6.20
N PRO A 67 -3.56 -0.89 -7.53
CA PRO A 67 -3.23 -1.95 -8.50
C PRO A 67 -1.74 -2.32 -8.51
N TYR A 68 -0.84 -1.36 -8.27
CA TYR A 68 0.60 -1.63 -8.20
C TYR A 68 0.93 -2.50 -6.97
N PHE A 69 0.45 -2.13 -5.78
CA PHE A 69 0.65 -2.92 -4.56
C PHE A 69 0.07 -4.32 -4.69
N GLU A 70 -1.13 -4.43 -5.28
CA GLU A 70 -1.74 -5.72 -5.56
C GLU A 70 -0.85 -6.61 -6.42
N ARG A 71 -0.34 -6.07 -7.53
CA ARG A 71 0.55 -6.81 -8.43
C ARG A 71 1.77 -7.31 -7.66
N CYS A 72 2.42 -6.44 -6.90
CA CYS A 72 3.59 -6.81 -6.11
C CYS A 72 3.28 -7.86 -5.04
N ILE A 73 2.14 -7.75 -4.36
CA ILE A 73 1.70 -8.76 -3.38
C ILE A 73 1.43 -10.10 -4.05
N LEU A 74 0.77 -10.11 -5.22
CA LEU A 74 0.42 -11.35 -5.91
C LEU A 74 1.66 -12.03 -6.50
N THR A 75 2.52 -11.29 -7.18
CA THR A 75 3.62 -11.86 -7.98
C THR A 75 4.96 -11.94 -7.24
N ASP A 76 5.12 -11.23 -6.12
CA ASP A 76 6.39 -11.09 -5.38
C ASP A 76 7.58 -10.83 -6.32
N PRO A 77 7.54 -9.74 -7.11
CA PRO A 77 8.55 -9.47 -8.13
C PRO A 77 9.91 -9.26 -7.48
N LYS A 78 10.95 -9.56 -8.25
CA LYS A 78 12.35 -9.36 -7.85
C LYS A 78 13.01 -8.38 -8.80
N GLY A 79 13.57 -7.33 -8.24
CA GLY A 79 14.49 -6.44 -8.93
C GLY A 79 14.73 -5.17 -8.14
N GLU A 80 15.37 -4.20 -8.79
CA GLU A 80 15.95 -3.03 -8.14
C GLU A 80 14.86 -2.04 -7.74
N TRP A 81 13.88 -1.84 -8.61
CA TRP A 81 12.84 -0.85 -8.43
C TRP A 81 11.56 -1.42 -7.83
N THR A 82 11.36 -2.73 -7.93
CA THR A 82 10.11 -3.37 -7.49
C THR A 82 10.01 -3.50 -5.98
N LEU A 83 8.80 -3.32 -5.46
CA LEU A 83 8.49 -3.72 -4.08
C LEU A 83 8.35 -5.24 -4.00
N THR A 84 9.02 -5.85 -3.02
CA THR A 84 8.67 -7.22 -2.62
C THR A 84 7.23 -7.29 -2.13
N ARG A 85 6.65 -8.49 -2.04
CA ARG A 85 5.31 -8.70 -1.48
C ARG A 85 5.11 -8.02 -0.12
N TYR A 86 6.05 -8.23 0.80
CA TYR A 86 5.95 -7.66 2.15
C TYR A 86 6.19 -6.15 2.17
N SER A 87 7.09 -5.64 1.32
CA SER A 87 7.27 -4.20 1.15
C SER A 87 5.99 -3.54 0.60
N ALA A 88 5.35 -4.15 -0.39
CA ALA A 88 4.10 -3.64 -0.95
C ALA A 88 2.95 -3.66 0.07
N ALA A 89 2.86 -4.69 0.91
CA ALA A 89 1.93 -4.72 2.04
C ALA A 89 2.21 -3.58 3.03
N TRP A 90 3.48 -3.36 3.40
CA TRP A 90 3.89 -2.28 4.29
C TRP A 90 3.56 -0.87 3.74
N GLU A 91 3.78 -0.65 2.45
CA GLU A 91 3.43 0.62 1.80
C GLU A 91 1.91 0.83 1.71
N ALA A 92 1.16 -0.25 1.42
CA ALA A 92 -0.30 -0.21 1.43
C ALA A 92 -0.86 0.16 2.81
N GLN A 93 -0.34 -0.43 3.90
CA GLN A 93 -0.79 -0.06 5.25
C GLN A 93 -0.43 1.39 5.58
N GLY A 94 0.72 1.89 5.15
CA GLY A 94 1.13 3.29 5.36
C GLY A 94 0.16 4.26 4.69
N CYS A 95 -0.24 3.96 3.45
CA CYS A 95 -1.25 4.72 2.72
C CYS A 95 -2.59 4.73 3.47
N MET A 96 -3.02 3.58 3.98
CA MET A 96 -4.23 3.48 4.78
C MET A 96 -4.12 4.28 6.07
N LEU A 97 -3.06 4.13 6.87
CA LEU A 97 -2.90 4.88 8.13
C LEU A 97 -2.93 6.40 7.90
N LYS A 98 -2.26 6.88 6.85
CA LYS A 98 -2.27 8.31 6.48
C LYS A 98 -3.67 8.79 6.11
N GLY A 99 -4.40 8.02 5.31
CA GLY A 99 -5.79 8.32 4.98
C GLY A 99 -6.72 8.31 6.21
N TRP A 100 -6.48 7.42 7.16
CA TRP A 100 -7.26 7.34 8.40
C TRP A 100 -7.10 8.61 9.23
N ASP A 101 -5.85 9.06 9.39
CA ASP A 101 -5.52 10.20 10.23
C ASP A 101 -5.98 11.54 9.64
N ASN A 102 -6.00 11.65 8.31
CA ASN A 102 -6.43 12.88 7.62
C ASN A 102 -7.96 13.04 7.63
N ASP A 103 -8.70 11.97 7.32
CA ASP A 103 -10.14 12.07 7.05
C ASP A 103 -11.01 11.39 8.12
N GLY A 104 -10.41 10.96 9.22
CA GLY A 104 -11.12 10.30 10.34
C GLY A 104 -11.84 9.01 9.93
N GLY A 105 -11.37 8.34 8.88
CA GLY A 105 -12.00 7.13 8.36
C GLY A 105 -13.21 7.37 7.44
N SER A 106 -13.23 8.48 6.68
CA SER A 106 -14.11 8.68 5.52
C SER A 106 -14.33 7.36 4.76
N SER A 107 -15.55 6.82 4.88
CA SER A 107 -15.78 5.37 4.80
C SER A 107 -15.60 4.78 3.41
N LYS A 108 -15.59 5.58 2.34
CA LYS A 108 -15.53 5.06 0.96
C LYS A 108 -14.15 4.52 0.58
N SER A 109 -13.07 5.26 0.84
CA SER A 109 -11.71 4.78 0.60
C SER A 109 -11.39 3.57 1.50
N PHE A 110 -11.73 3.66 2.78
CA PHE A 110 -11.52 2.53 3.71
C PHE A 110 -12.33 1.28 3.37
N ALA A 111 -13.59 1.43 2.93
CA ALA A 111 -14.37 0.30 2.46
C ALA A 111 -13.73 -0.33 1.21
N ARG A 112 -13.16 0.47 0.32
CA ARG A 112 -12.45 -0.02 -0.87
C ARG A 112 -11.20 -0.80 -0.47
N TRP A 113 -10.34 -0.25 0.38
CA TRP A 113 -9.15 -0.94 0.90
C TRP A 113 -9.49 -2.25 1.62
N LYS A 114 -10.54 -2.24 2.45
CA LYS A 114 -11.01 -3.44 3.13
C LYS A 114 -11.49 -4.49 2.13
N LYS A 115 -12.31 -4.13 1.15
CA LYS A 115 -12.76 -5.06 0.09
C LYS A 115 -11.60 -5.60 -0.74
N TRP A 116 -10.60 -4.75 -1.01
CA TRP A 116 -9.37 -5.14 -1.68
C TRP A 116 -8.62 -6.22 -0.87
N MET A 117 -8.40 -6.03 0.43
CA MET A 117 -7.79 -7.03 1.30
C MET A 117 -8.61 -8.31 1.41
N GLU A 118 -9.94 -8.22 1.55
CA GLU A 118 -10.82 -9.39 1.61
C GLU A 118 -10.64 -10.26 0.36
N ARG A 119 -10.61 -9.63 -0.81
CA ARG A 119 -10.43 -10.34 -2.08
C ARG A 119 -9.06 -11.00 -2.16
N LEU A 120 -7.99 -10.28 -1.82
CA LEU A 120 -6.63 -10.84 -1.86
C LEU A 120 -6.44 -11.98 -0.87
N TYR A 121 -6.96 -11.84 0.36
CA TYR A 121 -6.84 -12.88 1.39
C TYR A 121 -7.56 -14.17 0.98
N ARG A 122 -8.77 -14.06 0.43
CA ARG A 122 -9.57 -15.22 0.02
C ARG A 122 -9.00 -15.93 -1.20
N ALA A 123 -8.61 -15.16 -2.22
CA ALA A 123 -8.09 -15.70 -3.47
C ALA A 123 -6.62 -16.15 -3.36
N GLY A 124 -5.89 -15.58 -2.40
CA GLY A 124 -4.47 -15.80 -2.20
C GLY A 124 -4.13 -17.15 -1.56
N ASP A 125 -2.91 -17.59 -1.81
CA ASP A 125 -2.28 -18.68 -1.07
C ASP A 125 -1.83 -18.22 0.32
N GLU A 126 -1.21 -19.13 1.08
CA GLU A 126 -0.73 -18.83 2.43
C GLU A 126 0.24 -17.66 2.46
N ALA A 127 1.11 -17.52 1.46
CA ALA A 127 2.11 -16.48 1.46
C ALA A 127 1.50 -15.09 1.18
N ILE A 128 0.45 -15.01 0.35
CA ILE A 128 -0.37 -13.79 0.20
C ILE A 128 -1.12 -13.49 1.51
N ARG A 129 -1.74 -14.50 2.13
CA ARG A 129 -2.47 -14.32 3.39
C ARG A 129 -1.57 -13.79 4.50
N ARG A 130 -0.36 -14.33 4.65
CA ARG A 130 0.65 -13.81 5.58
C ARG A 130 1.02 -12.37 5.29
N ALA A 131 1.23 -12.00 4.03
CA ALA A 131 1.54 -10.61 3.68
C ALA A 131 0.41 -9.64 4.07
N ILE A 132 -0.86 -10.05 3.92
CA ILE A 132 -2.00 -9.25 4.37
C ILE A 132 -2.06 -9.16 5.90
N VAL A 133 -1.83 -10.26 6.62
CA VAL A 133 -1.87 -10.25 8.10
C VAL A 133 -0.69 -9.47 8.66
N ASP A 134 0.53 -9.93 8.38
CA ASP A 134 1.78 -9.46 8.98
C ASP A 134 2.15 -8.07 8.48
N GLY A 135 1.96 -7.82 7.17
CA GLY A 135 2.36 -6.56 6.54
C GLY A 135 1.31 -5.46 6.63
N ILE A 136 0.04 -5.80 6.89
CA ILE A 136 -1.06 -4.83 6.91
C ILE A 136 -1.84 -4.87 8.21
N LEU A 137 -2.56 -5.95 8.47
CA LEU A 137 -3.59 -5.97 9.52
C LEU A 137 -3.01 -5.81 10.92
N GLU A 138 -1.87 -6.43 11.22
CA GLU A 138 -1.18 -6.31 12.51
C GLU A 138 -0.96 -4.84 12.88
N HIS A 139 -0.43 -4.05 11.94
CA HIS A 139 -0.17 -2.62 12.13
C HIS A 139 -1.45 -1.77 12.15
N LEU A 140 -2.43 -2.06 11.29
CA LEU A 140 -3.71 -1.36 11.34
C LEU A 140 -4.42 -1.57 12.69
N PHE A 141 -4.34 -2.77 13.27
CA PHE A 141 -5.06 -3.15 14.48
C PHE A 141 -4.46 -2.56 15.77
N GLU A 142 -3.25 -2.00 15.70
CA GLU A 142 -2.67 -1.17 16.76
C GLU A 142 -3.55 0.06 17.03
N LYS A 143 -4.25 0.59 16.00
CA LYS A 143 -5.27 1.64 16.18
C LYS A 143 -6.64 1.02 16.47
N LYS A 144 -7.18 1.32 17.67
CA LYS A 144 -8.49 0.82 18.13
C LYS A 144 -9.64 1.09 17.15
N GLY A 145 -9.67 2.27 16.53
CA GLY A 145 -10.71 2.63 15.56
C GLY A 145 -10.70 1.76 14.31
N LEU A 146 -9.50 1.48 13.78
CA LEU A 146 -9.33 0.57 12.65
C LEU A 146 -9.72 -0.85 13.04
N ARG A 147 -9.29 -1.35 14.21
CA ARG A 147 -9.72 -2.66 14.70
C ARG A 147 -11.25 -2.81 14.74
N GLN A 148 -11.96 -1.79 15.21
CA GLN A 148 -13.42 -1.77 15.23
C GLN A 148 -14.04 -1.79 13.82
N PHE A 149 -13.41 -1.11 12.87
CA PHE A 149 -13.85 -1.10 11.46
C PHE A 149 -13.83 -2.49 10.80
N PHE A 150 -12.98 -3.40 11.26
CA PHE A 150 -12.90 -4.79 10.79
C PHE A 150 -13.70 -5.79 11.65
N ALA A 151 -14.53 -5.33 12.59
CA ALA A 151 -15.20 -6.22 13.55
C ALA A 151 -16.17 -7.24 12.93
N ASP A 152 -16.71 -6.96 11.75
CA ASP A 152 -17.52 -7.89 10.95
C ASP A 152 -16.75 -9.13 10.49
N TRP A 153 -15.42 -9.05 10.31
CA TRP A 153 -14.61 -10.21 9.94
C TRP A 153 -14.63 -11.32 11.00
N LYS A 154 -14.98 -11.01 12.26
CA LYS A 154 -15.16 -12.02 13.32
C LYS A 154 -16.26 -13.03 13.02
N ALA A 155 -17.29 -12.61 12.28
CA ALA A 155 -18.43 -13.45 11.92
C ALA A 155 -18.20 -14.24 10.62
N ASP A 156 -17.15 -13.90 9.86
CA ASP A 156 -16.83 -14.53 8.60
C ASP A 156 -15.89 -15.73 8.81
N SER A 157 -16.27 -16.91 8.33
CA SER A 157 -15.52 -18.14 8.60
C SER A 157 -14.10 -18.15 8.05
N GLU A 158 -13.81 -17.41 6.98
CA GLU A 158 -12.47 -17.37 6.38
C GLU A 158 -11.64 -16.19 6.91
N LEU A 159 -12.26 -15.03 7.13
CA LEU A 159 -11.56 -13.83 7.56
C LEU A 159 -11.35 -13.74 9.09
N LYS A 160 -12.09 -14.56 9.85
CA LYS A 160 -11.98 -14.59 11.31
C LYS A 160 -10.55 -14.88 11.77
N THR A 161 -9.84 -15.81 11.13
CA THR A 161 -8.46 -16.14 11.48
C THR A 161 -7.54 -14.93 11.33
N ALA A 162 -7.60 -14.23 10.19
CA ALA A 162 -6.82 -13.01 9.96
C ALA A 162 -7.10 -11.93 11.03
N TYR A 163 -8.38 -11.77 11.39
CA TYR A 163 -8.79 -10.83 12.42
C TYR A 163 -8.21 -11.21 13.80
N GLU A 164 -8.30 -12.48 14.19
CA GLU A 164 -7.84 -12.96 15.50
C GLU A 164 -6.32 -12.82 15.66
N GLU A 165 -5.56 -13.14 14.61
CA GLU A 165 -4.10 -12.98 14.59
C GLU A 165 -3.68 -11.51 14.72
N ALA A 166 -4.24 -10.63 13.89
CA ALA A 166 -3.96 -9.20 13.97
C ALA A 166 -4.36 -8.59 15.32
N GLN A 167 -5.44 -9.07 15.93
CA GLN A 167 -5.84 -8.63 17.26
C GLN A 167 -4.83 -9.10 18.32
N LEU A 168 -4.37 -10.35 18.25
CA LEU A 168 -3.39 -10.90 19.18
C LEU A 168 -2.07 -10.11 19.15
N TRP A 169 -1.60 -9.73 17.95
CA TRP A 169 -0.46 -8.84 17.79
C TRP A 169 -0.66 -7.52 18.53
N ALA A 170 -1.75 -6.82 18.24
CA ALA A 170 -1.99 -5.50 18.79
C ALA A 170 -2.20 -5.52 20.32
N ASP A 171 -2.78 -6.60 20.85
CA ASP A 171 -2.90 -6.82 22.30
C ASP A 171 -1.52 -7.07 22.96
N THR A 172 -0.60 -7.73 22.25
CA THR A 172 0.78 -7.94 22.69
C THR A 172 1.57 -6.62 22.71
N GLN A 173 1.47 -5.81 21.64
CA GLN A 173 2.11 -4.50 21.59
C GLN A 173 1.60 -3.56 22.69
N SER A 174 0.29 -3.57 22.95
CA SER A 174 -0.32 -2.77 24.03
C SER A 174 0.22 -3.12 25.42
N LYS A 175 0.52 -4.40 25.66
CA LYS A 175 1.11 -4.87 26.93
C LYS A 175 2.58 -4.46 27.06
N ASN A 176 3.35 -4.55 25.98
CA ASN A 176 4.77 -4.17 25.96
C ASN A 176 4.99 -2.66 26.12
N ALA A 177 4.02 -1.83 25.70
CA ALA A 177 4.07 -0.38 25.82
C ALA A 177 3.80 0.16 27.24
N GLN A 178 3.35 -0.68 28.18
CA GLN A 178 3.23 -0.30 29.59
C GLN A 178 4.53 -0.65 30.32
N PRO A 179 5.34 0.32 30.81
CA PRO A 179 6.50 -0.03 31.62
C PRO A 179 6.01 -0.71 32.90
N ALA A 180 6.73 -1.76 33.32
CA ALA A 180 6.54 -2.42 34.60
C ALA A 180 6.50 -1.34 35.70
N ARG A 181 5.38 -1.29 36.44
CA ARG A 181 5.18 -0.38 37.57
C ARG A 181 6.09 -0.75 38.74
#